data_AF-A0A314XR44-F1
#
_entry.id   AF-A0A314XR44-F1
#
_cell.length_a   1.000
_cell.length_b   1.000
_cell.length_c   1.000
_cell.angle_alpha   90.00
_cell.angle_beta   90.00
_cell.angle_gamma   90.00
#
_symmetry.space_group_name_H-M   'P 1'
#
loop_
_entity.id
_entity.type
_entity.pdbx_description
1 polymer ?
#
loop_
_entity_poly.entity_id
_entity_poly.type
_entity_poly.pdbx_seq_one_letter_code
_entity_poly.pdbx_strand_id
1 'polypeptide(L)'
;MDLQESVRNQTDVGLRITKHLFLTEAKEKNTVCSPLSIHVVLSVIAAATKGSTQDEWLSFLKSKSTTELNSLSSNLAPILFAHCSPSGGPCLSFANALLVDMSLPLKPSFKEIVDAFYKVVPKQADFQNKAEEIRTKFNLWAAKKTKGVIEGFFVLGKLTA
;
A
#
# COMPACT_ATOMS: atom_id res chain seq x y z
N MET A 1 6.48 8.17 18.97
CA MET A 1 7.73 8.47 18.25
C MET A 1 7.56 9.80 17.54
N ASP A 2 8.60 10.64 17.47
CA ASP A 2 8.52 11.88 16.68
C ASP A 2 8.46 11.57 15.17
N LEU A 3 7.90 12.49 14.37
CA LEU A 3 7.76 12.32 12.93
C LEU A 3 9.11 12.10 12.24
N GLN A 4 10.17 12.80 12.66
CA GLN A 4 11.50 12.62 12.05
C GLN A 4 12.06 11.22 12.28
N GLU A 5 11.87 10.66 13.47
CA GLU A 5 12.29 9.31 13.80
C GLU A 5 11.48 8.28 13.00
N SER A 6 10.18 8.51 12.84
CA SER A 6 9.29 7.66 12.02
C SER A 6 9.70 7.64 10.55
N VAL A 7 10.05 8.80 9.98
CA VAL A 7 10.56 8.93 8.59
C VAL A 7 11.90 8.24 8.43
N ARG A 8 12.81 8.36 9.40
CA ARG A 8 14.10 7.66 9.40
C ARG A 8 13.93 6.14 9.39
N ASN A 9 13.04 5.63 10.24
CA ASN A 9 12.73 4.21 10.32
C ASN A 9 12.10 3.70 9.02
N GLN A 10 11.15 4.45 8.46
CA GLN A 10 10.55 4.14 7.16
C GLN A 10 11.60 4.09 6.04
N THR A 11 12.54 5.04 6.03
CA THR A 11 13.62 5.10 5.04
C THR A 11 14.56 3.90 5.16
N ASP A 12 14.97 3.54 6.39
CA ASP A 12 15.81 2.37 6.65
C ASP A 12 15.14 1.07 6.19
N VAL A 13 13.88 0.85 6.56
CA VAL A 13 13.10 -0.32 6.11
C VAL A 13 12.99 -0.32 4.59
N GLY A 14 12.74 0.84 3.98
CA GLY A 14 12.66 0.99 2.54
C GLY A 14 13.97 0.61 1.82
N LEU A 15 15.12 1.05 2.35
CA LEU A 15 16.44 0.69 1.84
C LEU A 15 16.72 -0.80 1.99
N ARG A 16 16.30 -1.43 3.10
CA ARG A 16 16.45 -2.88 3.31
C ARG A 16 15.65 -3.69 2.28
N ILE A 17 14.39 -3.33 2.06
CA ILE A 17 13.51 -3.97 1.05
C ILE A 17 14.11 -3.79 -0.34
N THR A 18 14.48 -2.56 -0.69
CA THR A 18 15.05 -2.23 -2.02
C THR A 18 16.36 -2.97 -2.26
N LYS A 19 17.26 -3.02 -1.26
CA LYS A 19 18.52 -3.77 -1.34
C LYS A 19 18.25 -5.24 -1.62
N HIS A 20 17.30 -5.86 -0.92
CA HIS A 20 16.97 -7.27 -1.14
C HIS A 20 16.44 -7.48 -2.57
N LEU A 21 15.43 -6.71 -2.99
CA LEU A 21 14.84 -6.78 -4.32
C LEU A 21 15.90 -6.63 -5.44
N PHE A 22 16.83 -5.70 -5.26
CA PHE A 22 17.84 -5.41 -6.28
C PHE A 22 18.91 -6.50 -6.39
N LEU A 23 19.20 -7.20 -5.29
CA LEU A 23 20.18 -8.29 -5.28
C LEU A 23 19.59 -9.62 -5.76
N THR A 24 18.28 -9.84 -5.62
CA THR A 24 17.62 -11.11 -5.98
C THR A 24 16.96 -11.06 -7.36
N GLU A 25 16.13 -10.05 -7.63
CA GLU A 25 15.24 -10.03 -8.81
C GLU A 25 15.72 -9.08 -9.93
N ALA A 26 16.52 -8.06 -9.60
CA ALA A 26 16.84 -6.96 -10.51
C ALA A 26 18.15 -7.12 -11.30
N LYS A 27 18.78 -8.30 -11.28
CA LYS A 27 20.07 -8.48 -11.95
C LYS A 27 19.98 -8.12 -13.43
N GLU A 28 20.79 -7.14 -13.83
CA GLU A 28 20.93 -6.67 -15.21
C GLU A 28 19.65 -6.09 -15.84
N LYS A 29 18.67 -5.65 -15.03
CA LYS A 29 17.42 -5.03 -15.50
C LYS A 29 17.19 -3.67 -14.85
N ASN A 30 16.68 -2.72 -15.64
CA ASN A 30 16.17 -1.46 -15.10
C ASN A 30 15.03 -1.76 -14.12
N THR A 31 15.21 -1.33 -12.88
CA THR A 31 14.26 -1.61 -11.79
C THR A 31 13.92 -0.32 -11.07
N VAL A 32 12.63 -0.11 -10.86
CA VAL A 32 12.09 1.01 -10.08
C VAL A 32 11.09 0.44 -9.09
N CYS A 33 11.15 0.93 -7.85
CA CYS A 33 10.17 0.60 -6.84
C CYS A 33 9.89 1.83 -5.96
N SER A 34 8.72 1.88 -5.35
CA SER A 34 8.36 2.87 -4.34
C SER A 34 8.39 2.21 -2.95
N PRO A 35 9.47 2.37 -2.17
CA PRO A 35 9.54 1.80 -0.82
C PRO A 35 8.46 2.34 0.10
N LEU A 36 8.02 3.59 -0.14
CA LEU A 36 6.92 4.19 0.60
C LEU A 36 5.58 3.52 0.31
N SER A 37 5.29 3.18 -0.96
CA SER A 37 4.07 2.44 -1.31
C SER A 37 4.04 1.08 -0.64
N ILE A 38 5.16 0.36 -0.63
CA ILE A 38 5.28 -0.95 0.03
C ILE A 38 5.08 -0.79 1.54
N HIS A 39 5.74 0.19 2.16
CA HIS A 39 5.60 0.46 3.59
C HIS A 39 4.14 0.74 3.97
N VAL A 40 3.41 1.54 3.19
CA VAL A 40 1.98 1.81 3.44
C VAL A 40 1.14 0.53 3.44
N VAL A 41 1.37 -0.36 2.47
CA VAL A 41 0.65 -1.65 2.40
C VAL A 41 0.98 -2.52 3.63
N LEU A 42 2.24 -2.61 4.03
CA LEU A 42 2.65 -3.36 5.22
C LEU A 42 2.07 -2.76 6.51
N SER A 43 1.94 -1.44 6.61
CA SER A 43 1.27 -0.78 7.74
C SER A 43 -0.21 -1.13 7.84
N VAL A 44 -0.91 -1.24 6.70
CA VAL A 44 -2.30 -1.71 6.66
C VAL A 44 -2.40 -3.15 7.16
N ILE A 45 -1.46 -4.02 6.77
CA ILE A 45 -1.39 -5.42 7.25
C ILE A 45 -1.14 -5.44 8.76
N ALA A 46 -0.20 -4.64 9.28
CA ALA A 46 0.06 -4.52 10.70
C ALA A 46 -1.20 -4.09 11.48
N ALA A 47 -1.99 -3.16 10.93
CA ALA A 47 -3.27 -2.72 11.50
C ALA A 47 -4.37 -3.80 11.44
N ALA A 48 -4.30 -4.73 10.48
CA ALA A 48 -5.24 -5.83 10.33
C ALA A 48 -4.98 -7.02 11.29
N THR A 49 -3.77 -7.09 11.86
CA THR A 49 -3.32 -8.21 12.70
C THR A 49 -3.36 -7.87 14.20
N LYS A 50 -3.17 -8.88 15.06
CA LYS A 50 -3.10 -8.75 16.53
C LYS A 50 -2.14 -9.80 17.12
N GLY A 51 -1.72 -9.58 18.36
CA GLY A 51 -0.82 -10.49 19.07
C GLY A 51 0.54 -10.59 18.40
N SER A 52 1.16 -11.76 18.46
CA SER A 52 2.52 -12.00 17.95
C SER A 52 2.70 -11.61 16.48
N THR A 53 1.71 -11.84 15.62
CA THR A 53 1.79 -11.45 14.20
C THR A 53 1.87 -9.93 14.03
N GLN A 54 1.14 -9.17 14.86
CA GLN A 54 1.26 -7.71 14.85
C GLN A 54 2.64 -7.28 15.34
N ASP A 55 3.17 -7.93 16.38
CA ASP A 55 4.48 -7.61 16.94
C ASP A 55 5.62 -7.86 15.92
N GLU A 56 5.53 -8.94 15.14
CA GLU A 56 6.46 -9.21 14.04
C GLU A 56 6.44 -8.09 12.98
N TRP A 57 5.25 -7.66 12.54
CA TRP A 57 5.12 -6.55 11.59
C TRP A 57 5.65 -5.24 12.14
N LEU A 58 5.33 -4.92 13.40
CA LEU A 58 5.80 -3.70 14.07
C LEU A 58 7.33 -3.70 14.20
N SER A 59 7.91 -4.84 14.59
CA SER A 59 9.36 -5.03 14.66
C SER A 59 10.01 -4.85 13.29
N PHE A 60 9.47 -5.48 12.25
CA PHE A 60 9.97 -5.34 10.88
C PHE A 60 9.92 -3.89 10.39
N LEU A 61 8.80 -3.19 10.65
CA LEU A 61 8.57 -1.79 10.27
C LEU A 61 9.27 -0.79 11.21
N LYS A 62 10.01 -1.26 12.22
CA LYS A 62 10.68 -0.43 13.23
C LYS A 62 9.72 0.58 13.88
N SER A 63 8.52 0.13 14.23
CA SER A 63 7.50 0.93 14.89
C SER A 63 7.08 0.32 16.21
N LYS A 64 6.71 1.16 17.19
CA LYS A 64 6.30 0.69 18.52
C LYS A 64 4.83 0.30 18.59
N SER A 65 4.01 0.79 17.65
CA SER A 65 2.58 0.51 17.62
C SER A 65 1.96 0.80 16.26
N THR A 66 0.78 0.22 16.01
CA THR A 66 -0.01 0.57 14.82
C THR A 66 -0.46 2.03 14.83
N THR A 67 -0.59 2.65 16.00
CA THR A 67 -0.91 4.08 16.12
C THR A 67 0.18 4.94 15.50
N GLU A 68 1.45 4.62 15.73
CA GLU A 68 2.57 5.35 15.11
C GLU A 68 2.58 5.18 13.58
N LEU A 69 2.33 3.97 13.07
CA LEU A 69 2.21 3.71 11.63
C LEU A 69 1.05 4.49 11.00
N ASN A 70 -0.10 4.50 11.68
CA ASN A 70 -1.29 5.23 11.27
C ASN A 70 -1.03 6.75 11.26
N SER A 71 -0.39 7.28 12.30
CA SER A 71 0.00 8.70 12.38
C SER A 71 0.97 9.09 11.27
N LEU A 72 1.98 8.25 10.97
CA LEU A 72 2.89 8.50 9.85
C LEU A 72 2.11 8.56 8.52
N SER A 73 1.22 7.60 8.26
CA SER A 73 0.39 7.58 7.05
C SER A 73 -0.48 8.83 6.93
N SER A 74 -1.14 9.26 8.02
CA SER A 74 -1.94 10.48 8.03
C SER A 74 -1.12 11.74 7.78
N ASN A 75 0.11 11.83 8.29
CA ASN A 75 1.01 12.96 8.00
C ASN A 75 1.48 12.98 6.54
N LEU A 76 1.62 11.81 5.91
CA LEU A 76 2.04 11.70 4.51
C LEU A 76 0.88 11.86 3.52
N ALA A 77 -0.35 11.54 3.92
CA ALA A 77 -1.52 11.56 3.02
C ALA A 77 -1.71 12.91 2.29
N PRO A 78 -1.62 14.09 2.94
CA PRO A 78 -1.74 15.38 2.24
C PRO A 78 -0.69 15.56 1.14
N ILE A 79 0.53 15.03 1.35
CA ILE A 79 1.64 15.12 0.40
C ILE A 79 1.42 14.13 -0.76
N LEU A 80 0.99 12.91 -0.44
CA LEU A 80 0.81 11.83 -1.41
C LEU A 80 -0.40 12.03 -2.33
N PHE A 81 -1.45 12.70 -1.82
CA PHE A 81 -2.68 12.97 -2.55
C PHE A 81 -2.81 14.43 -3.01
N ALA A 82 -1.81 15.28 -2.75
CA ALA A 82 -1.74 16.62 -3.32
C ALA A 82 -1.79 16.53 -4.85
N HIS A 83 -2.68 17.32 -5.45
CA HIS A 83 -2.72 17.44 -6.89
C HIS A 83 -1.55 18.31 -7.33
N CYS A 84 -0.93 17.95 -8.47
CA CYS A 84 0.30 18.49 -9.05
C CYS A 84 0.70 19.88 -8.52
N SER A 85 1.97 20.05 -8.15
CA SER A 85 2.42 21.29 -7.52
C SER A 85 1.98 22.53 -8.33
N PRO A 86 1.27 23.49 -7.69
CA PRO A 86 0.77 24.69 -8.38
C PRO A 86 1.90 25.58 -8.92
N SER A 87 3.13 25.36 -8.47
CA SER A 87 4.34 26.03 -8.95
C SER A 87 5.05 25.32 -10.12
N GLY A 88 4.40 24.34 -10.78
CA GLY A 88 4.97 23.63 -11.93
C GLY A 88 5.91 22.46 -11.57
N GLY A 89 5.80 21.94 -10.34
CA GLY A 89 6.57 20.77 -9.88
C GLY A 89 5.99 19.42 -10.34
N PRO A 90 6.65 18.30 -9.98
CA PRO A 90 6.22 16.96 -10.38
C PRO A 90 4.77 16.67 -9.97
N CYS A 91 4.04 15.95 -10.82
CA CYS A 91 2.73 15.46 -10.45
C CYS A 91 2.84 14.07 -9.85
N LEU A 92 2.40 13.92 -8.60
CA LEU A 92 2.31 12.62 -7.94
C LEU A 92 0.90 12.06 -8.09
N SER A 93 0.80 10.74 -8.25
CA SER A 93 -0.48 10.03 -8.22
C SER A 93 -0.29 8.71 -7.50
N PHE A 94 -1.17 8.45 -6.53
CA PHE A 94 -1.06 7.31 -5.63
C PHE A 94 -2.35 6.48 -5.68
N ALA A 95 -2.23 5.20 -6.04
CA ALA A 95 -3.36 4.30 -6.21
C ALA A 95 -3.24 3.12 -5.24
N ASN A 96 -3.98 3.20 -4.14
CA ASN A 96 -4.07 2.12 -3.14
C ASN A 96 -5.48 1.54 -3.10
N ALA A 97 -5.56 0.21 -3.09
CA ALA A 97 -6.81 -0.52 -2.96
C ALA A 97 -6.62 -1.71 -2.02
N LEU A 98 -7.68 -2.02 -1.26
CA LEU A 98 -7.78 -3.27 -0.50
C LEU A 98 -8.97 -4.04 -1.05
N LEU A 99 -8.68 -5.22 -1.59
CA LEU A 99 -9.67 -6.16 -2.06
C LEU A 99 -9.72 -7.35 -1.10
N VAL A 100 -10.93 -7.73 -0.71
CA VAL A 100 -11.16 -8.83 0.21
C VAL A 100 -12.20 -9.75 -0.39
N ASP A 101 -11.99 -11.05 -0.29
CA ASP A 101 -12.98 -12.00 -0.78
C ASP A 101 -14.32 -11.82 -0.05
N MET A 102 -15.42 -11.96 -0.77
CA MET A 102 -16.75 -11.77 -0.21
C MET A 102 -17.11 -12.81 0.86
N SER A 103 -16.46 -13.98 0.87
CA SER A 103 -16.60 -14.99 1.93
C SER A 103 -16.01 -14.54 3.26
N LEU A 104 -15.16 -13.51 3.27
CA LEU A 104 -14.47 -13.02 4.47
C LEU A 104 -15.13 -11.73 4.98
N PRO A 105 -15.84 -11.79 6.12
CA PRO A 105 -16.44 -10.59 6.71
C PRO A 105 -15.37 -9.68 7.30
N LEU A 106 -15.40 -8.41 6.88
CA LEU A 106 -14.52 -7.37 7.41
C LEU A 106 -15.11 -6.71 8.65
N LYS A 107 -14.31 -6.63 9.73
CA LYS A 107 -14.68 -5.91 10.95
C LYS A 107 -14.91 -4.42 10.66
N PRO A 108 -16.02 -3.81 11.14
CA PRO A 108 -16.28 -2.38 10.94
C PRO A 108 -15.14 -1.48 11.41
N SER A 109 -14.57 -1.76 12.59
CA SER A 109 -13.44 -1.01 13.14
C SER A 109 -12.20 -1.03 12.25
N PHE A 110 -11.96 -2.13 11.53
CA PHE A 110 -10.86 -2.20 10.57
C PHE A 110 -11.13 -1.32 9.34
N LYS A 111 -12.36 -1.31 8.83
CA LYS A 111 -12.76 -0.44 7.70
C LYS A 111 -12.57 1.04 8.04
N GLU A 112 -12.92 1.44 9.26
CA GLU A 112 -12.74 2.82 9.75
C GLU A 112 -11.26 3.20 9.81
N ILE A 113 -10.40 2.32 10.32
CA ILE A 113 -8.95 2.57 10.41
C ILE A 113 -8.35 2.76 9.01
N VAL A 114 -8.65 1.86 8.06
CA VAL A 114 -8.02 1.93 6.73
C VAL A 114 -8.50 3.12 5.91
N ASP A 115 -9.77 3.50 6.05
CA ASP A 115 -10.30 4.69 5.39
C ASP A 115 -9.71 5.98 6.01
N ALA A 116 -9.69 6.07 7.34
CA ALA A 116 -9.22 7.27 8.04
C ALA A 116 -7.74 7.58 7.78
N PHE A 117 -6.87 6.57 7.96
CA PHE A 117 -5.41 6.76 8.00
C PHE A 117 -4.73 6.50 6.66
N TYR A 118 -5.30 5.65 5.81
CA TYR A 118 -4.66 5.22 4.55
C TYR A 118 -5.43 5.66 3.30
N LYS A 119 -6.61 6.27 3.46
CA LYS A 119 -7.49 6.69 2.36
C LYS A 119 -7.84 5.53 1.42
N VAL A 120 -7.97 4.34 1.99
CA VAL A 120 -8.34 3.12 1.28
C VAL A 120 -9.73 2.69 1.73
N VAL A 121 -10.67 2.61 0.80
CA VAL A 121 -11.98 2.02 1.03
C VAL A 121 -11.90 0.53 0.66
N PRO A 122 -12.06 -0.40 1.63
CA PRO A 122 -12.06 -1.83 1.35
C PRO A 122 -13.22 -2.21 0.46
N LYS A 123 -12.96 -3.07 -0.52
CA LYS A 123 -13.99 -3.60 -1.42
C LYS A 123 -14.05 -5.10 -1.31
N GLN A 124 -15.26 -5.61 -1.11
CA GLN A 124 -15.51 -7.05 -1.23
C GLN A 124 -15.62 -7.43 -2.71
N ALA A 125 -15.03 -8.56 -3.06
CA ALA A 125 -14.96 -9.06 -4.43
C ALA A 125 -15.15 -10.59 -4.44
N ASP A 126 -15.76 -11.12 -5.50
CA ASP A 126 -15.95 -12.55 -5.71
C ASP A 126 -14.77 -13.10 -6.50
N PHE A 127 -13.68 -13.48 -5.83
CA PHE A 127 -12.50 -13.99 -6.52
C PHE A 127 -12.72 -15.38 -7.12
N GLN A 128 -13.67 -16.15 -6.57
CA GLN A 128 -13.97 -17.50 -7.04
C GLN A 128 -14.63 -17.49 -8.42
N ASN A 129 -15.65 -16.66 -8.63
CA ASN A 129 -16.43 -16.68 -9.86
C ASN A 129 -16.11 -15.51 -10.81
N LYS A 130 -15.47 -14.45 -10.32
CA LYS A 130 -15.32 -13.18 -11.05
C LYS A 130 -13.88 -12.65 -11.11
N ALA A 131 -12.87 -13.51 -10.96
CA ALA A 131 -11.46 -13.12 -10.99
C ALA A 131 -11.07 -12.23 -12.20
N GLU A 132 -11.48 -12.61 -13.41
CA GLU A 132 -11.15 -11.85 -14.63
C GLU A 132 -11.90 -10.51 -14.73
N GLU A 133 -13.15 -10.45 -14.24
CA GLU A 133 -13.91 -9.21 -14.15
C GLU A 133 -13.23 -8.25 -13.15
N ILE A 134 -12.80 -8.77 -12.00
CA ILE A 134 -12.06 -8.03 -10.97
C ILE A 134 -10.75 -7.50 -11.56
N ARG A 135 -9.98 -8.36 -12.24
CA ARG A 135 -8.72 -7.98 -12.90
C ARG A 135 -8.93 -6.79 -13.83
N THR A 136 -9.90 -6.89 -14.73
CA THR A 136 -10.19 -5.86 -15.73
C THR A 136 -10.62 -4.57 -15.03
N LYS A 137 -11.60 -4.65 -14.13
CA LYS A 137 -12.11 -3.49 -13.39
C LYS A 137 -11.03 -2.75 -12.60
N PHE A 138 -10.13 -3.48 -11.95
CA PHE A 138 -9.07 -2.87 -11.14
C PHE A 138 -7.92 -2.32 -11.98
N ASN A 139 -7.59 -2.94 -13.11
CA ASN A 139 -6.65 -2.36 -14.06
C ASN A 139 -7.19 -1.03 -14.61
N LEU A 140 -8.47 -0.95 -14.99
CA LEU A 140 -9.09 0.32 -15.41
C LEU A 140 -9.11 1.35 -14.28
N TRP A 141 -9.42 0.93 -13.05
CA TRP A 141 -9.41 1.83 -11.90
C TRP A 141 -8.00 2.39 -11.62
N ALA A 142 -6.96 1.54 -11.67
CA ALA A 142 -5.58 1.93 -11.45
C ALA A 142 -5.09 2.90 -12.54
N ALA A 143 -5.38 2.60 -13.81
CA ALA A 143 -5.10 3.49 -14.94
C ALA A 143 -5.77 4.86 -14.74
N LYS A 144 -7.06 4.89 -14.40
CA LYS A 144 -7.78 6.14 -14.13
C LYS A 144 -7.16 6.92 -12.95
N LYS A 145 -6.83 6.24 -11.85
CA LYS A 145 -6.24 6.87 -10.66
C LYS A 145 -4.83 7.39 -10.86
N THR A 146 -4.08 6.80 -11.79
CA THR A 146 -2.71 7.18 -12.13
C THR A 146 -2.61 7.98 -13.42
N LYS A 147 -3.75 8.48 -13.94
CA LYS A 147 -3.83 9.28 -15.16
C LYS A 147 -3.23 8.58 -16.40
N GLY A 148 -3.39 7.26 -16.47
CA GLY A 148 -2.90 6.41 -17.57
C GLY A 148 -1.43 6.02 -17.45
N VAL A 149 -0.73 6.39 -16.37
CA VAL A 149 0.69 6.04 -16.21
C VAL A 149 0.88 4.57 -15.84
N ILE A 150 0.01 4.01 -15.00
CA ILE A 150 0.07 2.60 -14.58
C ILE A 150 -1.11 1.85 -15.20
N GLU A 151 -0.81 0.97 -16.16
CA GLU A 151 -1.77 0.12 -16.85
C GLU A 151 -1.39 -1.35 -16.70
N GLY A 152 -2.38 -2.25 -16.82
CA GLY A 152 -2.13 -3.69 -16.82
C GLY A 152 -1.50 -4.25 -15.54
N PHE A 153 -1.66 -3.57 -14.39
CA PHE A 153 -1.04 -3.93 -13.12
C PHE A 153 -1.25 -5.40 -12.73
N PHE A 154 -2.48 -5.90 -12.85
CA PHE A 154 -2.78 -7.32 -12.70
C PHE A 154 -2.67 -8.05 -14.04
N VAL A 155 -1.66 -8.91 -14.14
CA VAL A 155 -1.41 -9.78 -15.29
C VAL A 155 -2.43 -10.93 -15.32
N LEU A 156 -2.76 -11.41 -16.53
CA LEU A 156 -3.66 -12.55 -16.74
C LEU A 156 -3.22 -13.77 -15.90
N GLY A 157 -4.17 -14.43 -15.23
CA GLY A 157 -3.90 -15.63 -14.44
C GLY A 157 -3.16 -15.42 -13.12
N LYS A 158 -2.89 -14.18 -12.69
CA LYS A 158 -2.27 -13.88 -11.38
C LYS A 158 -3.24 -13.63 -10.24
N LEU A 159 -4.52 -13.42 -10.55
CA LEU A 159 -5.59 -13.34 -9.56
C LEU A 159 -6.26 -14.71 -9.49
N THR A 160 -6.14 -15.37 -8.35
CA THR A 160 -6.79 -16.64 -8.03
C THR A 160 -7.64 -16.47 -6.77
N ALA A 161 -8.59 -17.38 -6.58
CA ALA A 161 -9.28 -17.54 -5.30
C ALA A 161 -8.36 -18.06 -4.20
#